data_AF-A0A5S4TIK1-F1
#
_entry.id   AF-A0A5S4TIK1-F1
#
_cell.length_a   1.000
_cell.length_b   1.000
_cell.length_c   1.000
_cell.angle_alpha   90.00
_cell.angle_beta   90.00
_cell.angle_gamma   90.00
#
_symmetry.space_group_name_H-M   'P 1'
#
loop_
_entity.id
_entity.type
_entity.pdbx_description
1 polymer ?
#
loop_
_entity_poly.entity_id
_entity_poly.type
_entity_poly.pdbx_seq_one_letter_code
_entity_poly.pdbx_strand_id
1 'polypeptide(L)'
;MYLKYIFKIKDRNLVSDYESLVRNLTINLQKLVIKDRTALIGDKQLPITIYYRGENEKFPTGIVKVESDSVEGLELFDKTIKEIVGNESRFGKFTCIYDGISTYYSTEIYSELHEIERRTQEFLREAFFLSDKSGELKEYQATIKKMDSSDFSFSKLINEIFKASDITDTFIDHVRACVEFGTVPNGDLLPKSFWDSLDNSLLDDKEQGLEINNLLNEIRSTRNTIAHCKEFKKKDYINCIEQVKKLKQALDKIIASIESTDISKMSREVSRINNSLQADNDYIKQKYFIEYDIFEKDILARTGLLEIDWENVSDDIEPLKIHRNFYESISEKTDSEVIEEIKNLEDINFTDEKGNDLDDLTIIVPAQDEGFKRVFLGQREWYDIRIGKSKRNRIKYIAGYEVAPESGVKYWAEVDKIVPSDNYVGYWKVIFKGEVKEYSEYKKLGNTWPPQNSRYVSKKALDEAKYLSDVF
;
A
#
# COMPACT_ATOMS: atom_id res chain seq x y z
N MET A 1 -31.93 1.25 -0.94
CA MET A 1 -30.66 1.44 -0.17
C MET A 1 -30.93 2.37 1.03
N TYR A 2 -30.08 2.40 2.05
CA TYR A 2 -30.29 3.35 3.17
C TYR A 2 -28.98 3.78 3.84
N LEU A 3 -29.02 4.94 4.50
CA LEU A 3 -28.00 5.39 5.44
C LEU A 3 -28.59 5.44 6.83
N LYS A 4 -27.79 5.11 7.84
CA LYS A 4 -28.21 5.18 9.24
C LYS A 4 -27.15 5.87 10.07
N TYR A 5 -27.54 6.94 10.76
CA TYR A 5 -26.69 7.72 11.64
C TYR A 5 -27.17 7.66 13.08
N ILE A 6 -26.22 7.78 13.99
CA ILE A 6 -26.47 7.92 15.42
C ILE A 6 -25.57 9.02 15.99
N PHE A 7 -26.10 9.80 16.92
CA PHE A 7 -25.37 10.88 17.58
C PHE A 7 -25.97 11.22 18.94
N LYS A 8 -25.12 11.75 19.82
CA LYS A 8 -25.54 12.32 21.11
C LYS A 8 -25.92 13.78 20.96
N ILE A 9 -26.89 14.22 21.73
CA ILE A 9 -27.35 15.61 21.82
C ILE A 9 -26.70 16.22 23.06
N LYS A 10 -25.90 17.27 22.87
CA LYS A 10 -25.14 17.93 23.94
C LYS A 10 -25.96 18.98 24.68
N ASP A 11 -26.90 19.63 23.99
CA ASP A 11 -27.76 20.66 24.56
C ASP A 11 -29.24 20.24 24.50
N ARG A 12 -29.69 19.58 25.58
CA ARG A 12 -31.08 19.12 25.74
C ARG A 12 -32.07 20.28 25.91
N ASN A 13 -31.62 21.47 26.34
CA ASN A 13 -32.53 22.61 26.51
C ASN A 13 -33.00 23.13 25.15
N LEU A 14 -32.15 23.05 24.12
CA LEU A 14 -32.48 23.42 22.75
C LEU A 14 -33.08 22.27 21.92
N VAL A 15 -32.79 21.02 22.30
CA VAL A 15 -33.25 19.81 21.63
C VAL A 15 -33.85 18.83 22.65
N SER A 16 -35.03 19.16 23.14
CA SER A 16 -35.71 18.50 24.26
C SER A 16 -36.57 17.29 23.88
N ASP A 17 -36.89 17.13 22.60
CA ASP A 17 -37.87 16.17 22.08
C ASP A 17 -37.68 15.90 20.59
N TYR A 18 -38.55 15.08 20.01
CA TYR A 18 -38.57 14.78 18.57
C TYR A 18 -38.73 16.05 17.71
N GLU A 19 -39.68 16.93 18.02
CA GLU A 19 -40.00 18.09 17.20
C GLU A 19 -38.85 19.11 17.16
N SER A 20 -38.22 19.33 18.31
CA SER A 20 -37.01 20.14 18.41
C SER A 20 -35.86 19.48 17.66
N LEU A 21 -35.67 18.17 17.73
CA LEU A 21 -34.65 17.50 16.92
C LEU A 21 -34.86 17.73 15.42
N VAL A 22 -36.09 17.54 14.92
CA VAL A 22 -36.40 17.80 13.51
C VAL A 22 -36.11 19.26 13.14
N ARG A 23 -36.58 20.22 13.94
CA ARG A 23 -36.34 21.65 13.71
C ARG A 23 -34.85 22.01 13.65
N ASN A 24 -34.04 21.38 14.49
CA ASN A 24 -32.60 21.62 14.52
C ASN A 24 -31.88 20.98 13.32
N LEU A 25 -32.35 19.81 12.85
CA LEU A 25 -31.84 19.19 11.62
C LEU A 25 -32.29 19.95 10.35
N THR A 26 -33.39 20.69 10.40
CA THR A 26 -33.89 21.50 9.28
C THR A 26 -33.62 22.99 9.48
N ILE A 27 -32.58 23.36 10.23
CA ILE A 27 -32.29 24.78 10.52
C ILE A 27 -32.04 25.59 9.25
N ASN A 28 -31.46 24.96 8.24
CA ASN A 28 -31.32 25.52 6.91
C ASN A 28 -32.36 24.89 5.97
N LEU A 29 -33.55 25.48 5.93
CA LEU A 29 -34.67 25.03 5.10
C LEU A 29 -34.38 25.08 3.59
N GLN A 30 -33.38 25.85 3.15
CA GLN A 30 -32.95 25.82 1.74
C GLN A 30 -32.15 24.55 1.41
N LYS A 31 -31.54 23.91 2.41
CA LYS A 31 -30.71 22.72 2.23
C LYS A 31 -31.45 21.42 2.57
N LEU A 32 -32.24 21.41 3.64
CA LEU A 32 -32.96 20.22 4.08
C LEU A 32 -34.29 20.60 4.71
N VAL A 33 -35.38 20.06 4.17
CA VAL A 33 -36.72 20.15 4.76
C VAL A 33 -37.18 18.74 5.09
N ILE A 34 -37.77 18.56 6.27
CA ILE A 34 -38.36 17.27 6.67
C ILE A 34 -39.84 17.48 6.91
N LYS A 35 -40.67 16.79 6.13
CA LYS A 35 -42.13 16.87 6.23
C LYS A 35 -42.73 15.49 5.96
N ASP A 36 -43.70 15.09 6.77
CA ASP A 36 -44.46 13.84 6.56
C ASP A 36 -43.55 12.61 6.35
N ARG A 37 -42.52 12.46 7.18
CA ARG A 37 -41.48 11.41 7.08
C ARG A 37 -40.72 11.37 5.75
N THR A 38 -40.64 12.51 5.07
CA THR A 38 -39.92 12.70 3.82
C THR A 38 -38.90 13.82 4.00
N ALA A 39 -37.64 13.57 3.64
CA ALA A 39 -36.59 14.56 3.52
C ALA A 39 -36.57 15.10 2.08
N LEU A 40 -36.75 16.41 1.93
CA LEU A 40 -36.65 17.14 0.68
C LEU A 40 -35.27 17.80 0.63
N ILE A 41 -34.50 17.46 -0.40
CA ILE A 41 -33.12 17.91 -0.57
C ILE A 41 -32.82 18.13 -2.05
N GLY A 42 -32.65 19.40 -2.45
CA GLY A 42 -32.57 19.76 -3.87
C GLY A 42 -33.84 19.34 -4.62
N ASP A 43 -33.67 18.53 -5.67
CA ASP A 43 -34.74 17.91 -6.46
C ASP A 43 -35.19 16.53 -5.93
N LYS A 44 -34.55 16.03 -4.85
CA LYS A 44 -34.78 14.67 -4.33
C LYS A 44 -35.76 14.66 -3.16
N GLN A 45 -36.55 13.59 -3.10
CA GLN A 45 -37.45 13.28 -2.00
C GLN A 45 -37.10 11.90 -1.46
N LEU A 46 -36.70 11.83 -0.19
CA LEU A 46 -36.15 10.63 0.43
C LEU A 46 -36.97 10.24 1.65
N PRO A 47 -37.48 9.00 1.75
CA PRO A 47 -38.06 8.51 2.99
C PRO A 47 -37.08 8.64 4.16
N ILE A 48 -37.52 9.25 5.25
CA ILE A 48 -36.68 9.48 6.43
C ILE A 48 -37.43 9.08 7.70
N THR A 49 -36.73 8.37 8.56
CA THR A 49 -37.21 8.02 9.90
C THR A 49 -36.24 8.57 10.94
N ILE A 50 -36.76 9.37 11.86
CA ILE A 50 -35.99 9.98 12.94
C ILE A 50 -36.49 9.44 14.27
N TYR A 51 -35.56 9.09 15.15
CA TYR A 51 -35.87 8.72 16.52
C TYR A 51 -35.15 9.66 17.48
N TYR A 52 -35.86 10.10 18.50
CA TYR A 52 -35.33 10.74 19.68
C TYR A 52 -35.41 9.73 20.84
N ARG A 53 -34.29 9.44 21.50
CA ARG A 53 -34.21 8.47 22.60
C ARG A 53 -33.57 9.08 23.83
N GLY A 54 -34.05 8.69 25.00
CA GLY A 54 -33.53 9.18 26.27
C GLY A 54 -34.11 10.55 26.65
N GLU A 55 -35.43 10.70 26.60
CA GLU A 55 -36.14 11.94 26.96
C GLU A 55 -35.79 12.45 28.36
N ASN A 56 -35.41 11.56 29.28
CA ASN A 56 -35.01 11.92 30.65
C ASN A 56 -33.50 11.94 30.86
N GLU A 57 -32.69 11.63 29.84
CA GLU A 57 -31.24 11.57 29.97
C GLU A 57 -30.60 12.96 29.89
N LYS A 58 -29.36 13.08 30.41
CA LYS A 58 -28.55 14.30 30.29
C LYS A 58 -28.10 14.54 28.85
N PHE A 59 -27.82 13.46 28.10
CA PHE A 59 -27.41 13.50 26.70
C PHE A 59 -28.28 12.55 25.86
N PRO A 60 -29.46 13.02 25.43
CA PRO A 60 -30.36 12.26 24.58
C PRO A 60 -29.68 11.83 23.28
N THR A 61 -30.27 10.85 22.60
CA THR A 61 -29.70 10.24 21.39
C THR A 61 -30.61 10.46 20.19
N GLY A 62 -30.06 11.03 19.13
CA GLY A 62 -30.70 11.12 17.82
C GLY A 62 -30.30 9.94 16.95
N ILE A 63 -31.27 9.34 16.27
CA ILE A 63 -31.05 8.32 15.24
C ILE A 63 -31.76 8.79 13.98
N VAL A 64 -31.04 8.82 12.86
CA VAL A 64 -31.59 9.21 11.56
C VAL A 64 -31.37 8.06 10.58
N LYS A 65 -32.44 7.55 10.01
CA LYS A 65 -32.40 6.58 8.90
C LYS A 65 -33.01 7.23 7.67
N VAL A 66 -32.25 7.32 6.58
CA VAL A 66 -32.76 7.80 5.28
C VAL A 66 -32.67 6.66 4.28
N GLU A 67 -33.71 6.51 3.47
CA GLU A 67 -33.81 5.48 2.45
C GLU A 67 -33.89 6.13 1.07
N SER A 68 -33.41 5.43 0.04
CA SER A 68 -33.46 5.89 -1.34
C SER A 68 -33.34 4.71 -2.30
N ASP A 69 -34.00 4.84 -3.45
CA ASP A 69 -33.83 3.92 -4.58
C ASP A 69 -32.67 4.35 -5.51
N SER A 70 -32.15 5.57 -5.34
CA SER A 70 -30.99 6.11 -6.06
C SER A 70 -29.83 6.43 -5.11
N VAL A 71 -28.60 6.08 -5.51
CA VAL A 71 -27.39 6.34 -4.73
C VAL A 71 -27.10 7.84 -4.64
N GLU A 72 -27.40 8.60 -5.69
CA GLU A 72 -27.22 10.06 -5.75
C GLU A 72 -28.03 10.77 -4.67
N GLY A 73 -29.25 10.29 -4.39
CA GLY A 73 -30.06 10.80 -3.30
C GLY A 73 -29.40 10.61 -1.93
N LEU A 74 -28.79 9.44 -1.68
CA LEU A 74 -28.06 9.17 -0.45
C LEU A 74 -26.78 9.99 -0.34
N GLU A 75 -26.02 10.15 -1.44
CA GLU A 75 -24.80 10.97 -1.47
C GLU A 75 -25.11 12.44 -1.15
N LEU A 76 -26.17 12.98 -1.76
CA LEU A 76 -26.61 14.34 -1.51
C LEU A 76 -27.05 14.51 -0.05
N PHE A 77 -27.82 13.55 0.48
CA PHE A 77 -28.21 13.56 1.89
C PHE A 77 -27.02 13.46 2.83
N ASP A 78 -26.08 12.53 2.62
CA ASP A 78 -24.88 12.35 3.45
C ASP A 78 -24.07 13.64 3.54
N LYS A 79 -23.84 14.29 2.38
CA LYS A 79 -23.13 15.58 2.32
C LYS A 79 -23.85 16.66 3.12
N THR A 80 -25.15 16.84 2.87
CA THR A 80 -25.93 17.91 3.49
C THR A 80 -26.14 17.69 4.98
N ILE A 81 -26.45 16.47 5.44
CA ILE A 81 -26.67 16.20 6.86
C ILE A 81 -25.38 16.35 7.66
N LYS A 82 -24.24 15.90 7.12
CA LYS A 82 -22.93 16.10 7.75
C LYS A 82 -22.56 17.58 7.85
N GLU A 83 -22.88 18.38 6.83
CA GLU A 83 -22.67 19.82 6.87
C GLU A 83 -23.54 20.50 7.96
N ILE A 84 -24.84 20.18 7.99
CA ILE A 84 -25.78 20.71 8.98
C ILE A 84 -25.32 20.35 10.39
N VAL A 85 -25.04 19.07 10.64
CA VAL A 85 -24.65 18.60 11.97
C VAL A 85 -23.25 19.08 12.37
N GLY A 86 -22.32 19.17 11.41
CA GLY A 86 -20.95 19.63 11.65
C GLY A 86 -20.85 21.11 12.03
N ASN A 87 -21.78 21.94 11.55
CA ASN A 87 -21.84 23.36 11.87
C ASN A 87 -22.56 23.65 13.21
N GLU A 88 -22.98 22.61 13.93
CA GLU A 88 -23.88 22.73 15.08
C GLU A 88 -23.26 22.17 16.37
N SER A 89 -22.88 23.06 17.29
CA SER A 89 -22.21 22.71 18.55
C SER A 89 -23.06 21.84 19.49
N ARG A 90 -24.39 21.90 19.32
CA ARG A 90 -25.40 21.13 20.05
C ARG A 90 -25.40 19.63 19.74
N PHE A 91 -24.78 19.20 18.65
CA PHE A 91 -24.64 17.78 18.32
C PHE A 91 -23.26 17.24 18.70
N GLY A 92 -23.27 15.99 19.18
CA GLY A 92 -22.09 15.21 19.52
C GLY A 92 -21.48 14.54 18.29
N LYS A 93 -20.65 13.52 18.53
CA LYS A 93 -20.05 12.73 17.44
C LYS A 93 -21.16 12.13 16.57
N PHE A 94 -21.22 12.56 15.31
CA PHE A 94 -22.14 12.06 14.30
C PHE A 94 -21.54 10.87 13.58
N THR A 95 -22.10 9.68 13.81
CA THR A 95 -21.50 8.43 13.34
C THR A 95 -22.46 7.72 12.37
N CYS A 96 -21.98 7.40 11.18
CA CYS A 96 -22.67 6.48 10.27
C CYS A 96 -22.49 5.05 10.78
N ILE A 97 -23.58 4.36 11.07
CA ILE A 97 -23.59 2.97 11.56
C ILE A 97 -24.06 1.98 10.50
N TYR A 98 -24.56 2.47 9.37
CA TYR A 98 -24.78 1.68 8.17
C TYR A 98 -24.62 2.56 6.93
N ASP A 99 -23.65 2.20 6.09
CA ASP A 99 -23.28 2.93 4.88
C ASP A 99 -23.80 2.21 3.62
N GLY A 100 -25.02 2.58 3.22
CA GLY A 100 -25.62 2.08 1.99
C GLY A 100 -24.94 2.58 0.71
N ILE A 101 -24.19 3.70 0.74
CA ILE A 101 -23.46 4.19 -0.44
C ILE A 101 -22.29 3.25 -0.73
N SER A 102 -21.50 2.92 0.30
CA SER A 102 -20.38 1.99 0.13
C SER A 102 -20.83 0.58 -0.20
N THR A 103 -21.96 0.14 0.37
CA THR A 103 -22.59 -1.14 0.01
C THR A 103 -22.99 -1.18 -1.47
N TYR A 104 -23.53 -0.08 -2.01
CA TYR A 104 -23.91 0.01 -3.42
C TYR A 104 -22.69 -0.14 -4.33
N TYR A 105 -21.69 0.74 -4.19
CA TYR A 105 -20.52 0.73 -5.09
C TYR A 105 -19.68 -0.55 -4.97
N SER A 106 -19.59 -1.14 -3.76
CA SER A 106 -18.87 -2.40 -3.58
C SER A 106 -19.59 -3.59 -4.22
N THR A 107 -20.92 -3.57 -4.26
CA THR A 107 -21.73 -4.59 -4.94
C THR A 107 -21.59 -4.46 -6.46
N GLU A 108 -21.67 -3.24 -6.99
CA GLU A 108 -21.56 -2.98 -8.43
C GLU A 108 -20.19 -3.38 -9.01
N ILE A 109 -19.10 -3.13 -8.29
CA ILE A 109 -17.75 -3.45 -8.79
C ILE A 109 -17.38 -4.94 -8.65
N TYR A 110 -18.11 -5.70 -7.84
CA TYR A 110 -17.72 -7.07 -7.51
C TYR A 110 -17.75 -8.00 -8.72
N SER A 111 -18.70 -7.81 -9.64
CA SER A 111 -18.76 -8.57 -10.89
C SER A 111 -17.55 -8.32 -11.78
N GLU A 112 -17.12 -7.05 -11.91
CA GLU A 112 -15.96 -6.65 -12.71
C GLU A 112 -14.66 -7.21 -12.13
N LEU A 113 -14.49 -7.14 -10.79
CA LEU A 113 -13.35 -7.73 -10.10
C LEU A 113 -13.29 -9.25 -10.26
N HIS A 114 -14.44 -9.91 -10.22
CA HIS A 114 -14.51 -11.34 -10.45
C HIS A 114 -14.18 -11.69 -11.91
N GLU A 115 -14.70 -10.95 -12.88
CA GLU A 115 -14.40 -11.17 -14.30
C GLU A 115 -12.90 -11.01 -14.61
N ILE A 116 -12.29 -9.93 -14.15
CA ILE A 116 -10.87 -9.66 -14.43
C ILE A 116 -9.96 -10.65 -13.70
N GLU A 117 -10.36 -11.18 -12.55
CA GLU A 117 -9.65 -12.29 -11.88
C GLU A 117 -9.64 -13.55 -12.75
N ARG A 118 -10.81 -13.90 -13.31
CA ARG A 118 -10.96 -15.05 -14.21
C ARG A 118 -10.17 -14.89 -15.50
N ARG A 119 -10.20 -13.69 -16.10
CA ARG A 119 -9.43 -13.36 -17.32
C ARG A 119 -7.92 -13.42 -17.07
N THR A 120 -7.46 -12.95 -15.91
CA THR A 120 -6.05 -13.06 -15.53
C THR A 120 -5.64 -14.53 -15.33
N GLN A 121 -6.49 -15.36 -14.72
CA GLN A 121 -6.23 -16.80 -14.58
C GLN A 121 -6.17 -17.51 -15.94
N GLU A 122 -7.01 -17.13 -16.89
CA GLU A 122 -7.01 -17.65 -18.27
C GLU A 122 -5.66 -17.35 -18.95
N PHE A 123 -5.27 -16.08 -18.97
CA PHE A 123 -3.97 -15.65 -19.50
C PHE A 123 -2.82 -16.45 -18.90
N LEU A 124 -2.75 -16.56 -17.57
CA LEU A 124 -1.65 -17.30 -16.93
C LEU A 124 -1.63 -18.78 -17.27
N ARG A 125 -2.80 -19.42 -17.43
CA ARG A 125 -2.85 -20.81 -17.86
C ARG A 125 -2.29 -20.94 -19.26
N GLU A 126 -2.77 -20.15 -20.21
CA GLU A 126 -2.24 -20.16 -21.59
C GLU A 126 -0.73 -19.97 -21.59
N ALA A 127 -0.28 -18.98 -20.84
CA ALA A 127 1.11 -18.62 -20.74
C ALA A 127 1.93 -19.77 -20.10
N PHE A 128 1.46 -20.44 -19.04
CA PHE A 128 2.11 -21.64 -18.48
C PHE A 128 2.17 -22.80 -19.47
N PHE A 129 1.10 -23.02 -20.25
CA PHE A 129 1.06 -24.08 -21.26
C PHE A 129 2.03 -23.80 -22.43
N LEU A 130 2.21 -22.53 -22.82
CA LEU A 130 3.16 -22.13 -23.86
C LEU A 130 4.61 -22.19 -23.39
N SER A 131 4.85 -21.83 -22.12
CA SER A 131 6.18 -21.86 -21.52
C SER A 131 6.66 -23.27 -21.17
N ASP A 132 5.75 -24.23 -20.97
CA ASP A 132 6.11 -25.61 -20.67
C ASP A 132 6.61 -26.34 -21.92
N LYS A 133 7.90 -26.65 -21.93
CA LYS A 133 8.54 -27.38 -23.04
C LYS A 133 8.33 -28.89 -22.98
N SER A 134 7.66 -29.38 -21.94
CA SER A 134 7.30 -30.79 -21.79
C SER A 134 5.92 -31.07 -22.37
N GLY A 135 5.76 -32.20 -23.07
CA GLY A 135 4.47 -32.61 -23.64
C GLY A 135 3.40 -33.03 -22.60
N GLU A 136 3.69 -32.97 -21.30
CA GLU A 136 2.81 -33.44 -20.21
C GLU A 136 2.57 -32.37 -19.13
N LEU A 137 2.93 -31.11 -19.39
CA LEU A 137 2.82 -29.98 -18.45
C LEU A 137 3.47 -30.25 -17.07
N LYS A 138 4.70 -30.78 -17.05
CA LYS A 138 5.37 -31.21 -15.82
C LYS A 138 5.89 -30.05 -14.96
N GLU A 139 6.22 -28.91 -15.57
CA GLU A 139 6.88 -27.79 -14.88
C GLU A 139 5.89 -26.91 -14.10
N TYR A 140 4.65 -26.82 -14.57
CA TYR A 140 3.59 -25.97 -13.98
C TYR A 140 2.38 -26.76 -13.46
N GLN A 141 2.41 -28.09 -13.50
CA GLN A 141 1.29 -28.95 -13.06
C GLN A 141 0.79 -28.63 -11.64
N ALA A 142 1.71 -28.40 -10.71
CA ALA A 142 1.38 -28.12 -9.30
C ALA A 142 0.72 -26.74 -9.14
N THR A 143 1.17 -25.75 -9.90
CA THR A 143 0.61 -24.40 -9.94
C THR A 143 -0.82 -24.42 -10.53
N ILE A 144 -1.03 -25.15 -11.63
CA ILE A 144 -2.37 -25.32 -12.21
C ILE A 144 -3.33 -26.04 -11.24
N LYS A 145 -2.87 -27.10 -10.56
CA LYS A 145 -3.69 -27.77 -9.53
C LYS A 145 -4.07 -26.87 -8.36
N LYS A 146 -3.18 -25.94 -7.96
CA LYS A 146 -3.50 -24.91 -6.95
C LYS A 146 -4.51 -23.89 -7.48
N MET A 147 -4.41 -23.51 -8.76
CA MET A 147 -5.38 -22.63 -9.42
C MET A 147 -6.78 -23.25 -9.53
N ASP A 148 -6.87 -24.58 -9.65
CA ASP A 148 -8.14 -25.31 -9.67
C ASP A 148 -8.79 -25.45 -8.29
N SER A 149 -8.09 -25.07 -7.21
CA SER A 149 -8.68 -25.02 -5.87
C SER A 149 -9.62 -23.82 -5.72
N SER A 150 -10.71 -23.98 -4.95
CA SER A 150 -11.75 -22.95 -4.76
C SER A 150 -11.29 -21.68 -4.04
N ASP A 151 -10.02 -21.59 -3.66
CA ASP A 151 -9.46 -20.52 -2.84
C ASP A 151 -8.34 -19.74 -3.57
N PHE A 152 -8.25 -19.86 -4.91
CA PHE A 152 -7.25 -19.15 -5.68
C PHE A 152 -7.63 -17.68 -5.89
N SER A 153 -6.88 -16.77 -5.26
CA SER A 153 -7.14 -15.32 -5.26
C SER A 153 -6.07 -14.53 -6.01
N PHE A 154 -6.33 -13.27 -6.36
CA PHE A 154 -5.34 -12.31 -6.87
C PHE A 154 -4.00 -12.33 -6.14
N SER A 155 -4.00 -12.49 -4.81
CA SER A 155 -2.76 -12.55 -4.02
C SER A 155 -1.96 -13.83 -4.29
N LYS A 156 -2.64 -14.96 -4.50
CA LYS A 156 -1.98 -16.22 -4.89
C LYS A 156 -1.54 -16.19 -6.34
N LEU A 157 -2.27 -15.48 -7.19
CA LEU A 157 -1.95 -15.24 -8.59
C LEU A 157 -0.60 -14.53 -8.75
N ILE A 158 -0.37 -13.43 -8.02
CA ILE A 158 0.92 -12.72 -8.02
C ILE A 158 2.06 -13.65 -7.57
N ASN A 159 1.85 -14.43 -6.51
CA ASN A 159 2.89 -15.34 -5.99
C ASN A 159 3.24 -16.51 -6.93
N GLU A 160 2.34 -16.91 -7.83
CA GLU A 160 2.62 -17.99 -8.80
C GLU A 160 3.22 -17.45 -10.11
N ILE A 161 3.00 -16.17 -10.45
CA ILE A 161 3.76 -15.46 -11.51
C ILE A 161 5.25 -15.37 -11.15
N PHE A 162 5.56 -15.30 -9.85
CA PHE A 162 6.91 -15.14 -9.34
C PHE A 162 7.27 -16.29 -8.40
N LYS A 163 7.91 -17.36 -8.90
CA LYS A 163 8.41 -18.45 -8.04
C LYS A 163 9.51 -17.93 -7.12
N ALA A 164 9.17 -17.69 -5.86
CA ALA A 164 10.15 -17.41 -4.79
C ALA A 164 11.05 -18.63 -4.46
N SER A 165 10.83 -19.80 -5.08
CA SER A 165 11.45 -21.09 -4.75
C SER A 165 12.66 -21.50 -5.59
N ASP A 166 13.09 -20.70 -6.56
CA ASP A 166 14.17 -21.09 -7.49
C ASP A 166 15.59 -20.76 -6.98
N ILE A 167 15.72 -20.30 -5.72
CA ILE A 167 17.01 -20.09 -5.07
C ILE A 167 17.41 -21.39 -4.33
N THR A 168 18.10 -22.30 -5.01
CA THR A 168 18.67 -23.52 -4.39
C THR A 168 20.08 -23.27 -3.86
N ASP A 169 20.50 -24.00 -2.83
CA ASP A 169 21.86 -23.90 -2.28
C ASP A 169 22.93 -24.18 -3.35
N THR A 170 22.63 -25.04 -4.32
CA THR A 170 23.44 -25.29 -5.53
C THR A 170 23.60 -24.08 -6.45
N PHE A 171 22.58 -23.23 -6.59
CA PHE A 171 22.68 -21.95 -7.33
C PHE A 171 23.52 -20.94 -6.55
N ILE A 172 23.32 -20.86 -5.22
CA ILE A 172 24.09 -19.98 -4.33
C ILE A 172 25.59 -20.34 -4.38
N ASP A 173 25.94 -21.63 -4.35
CA ASP A 173 27.33 -22.07 -4.39
C ASP A 173 27.96 -21.92 -5.79
N HIS A 174 27.17 -22.03 -6.86
CA HIS A 174 27.64 -21.72 -8.22
C HIS A 174 27.89 -20.21 -8.41
N VAL A 175 26.99 -19.35 -7.91
CA VAL A 175 27.18 -17.88 -7.90
C VAL A 175 28.42 -17.51 -7.09
N ARG A 176 28.68 -18.19 -5.96
CA ARG A 176 29.92 -17.99 -5.19
C ARG A 176 31.16 -18.39 -5.97
N ALA A 177 31.16 -19.53 -6.65
CA ALA A 177 32.28 -19.95 -7.50
C ALA A 177 32.50 -18.97 -8.66
N CYS A 178 31.44 -18.46 -9.28
CA CYS A 178 31.49 -17.43 -10.31
C CYS A 178 32.08 -16.11 -9.81
N VAL A 179 31.69 -15.68 -8.60
CA VAL A 179 32.24 -14.50 -7.90
C VAL A 179 33.72 -14.68 -7.55
N GLU A 180 34.14 -15.90 -7.19
CA GLU A 180 35.52 -16.19 -6.78
C GLU A 180 36.48 -16.29 -7.99
N PHE A 181 36.02 -16.85 -9.10
CA PHE A 181 36.82 -17.00 -10.33
C PHE A 181 36.60 -15.89 -11.36
N GLY A 182 35.75 -14.90 -11.07
CA GLY A 182 35.47 -13.78 -11.97
C GLY A 182 34.86 -14.22 -13.29
N THR A 183 34.00 -15.24 -13.27
CA THR A 183 33.25 -15.73 -14.44
C THR A 183 31.76 -15.60 -14.18
N VAL A 184 30.94 -15.49 -15.23
CA VAL A 184 29.48 -15.33 -15.09
C VAL A 184 28.79 -16.69 -14.90
N PRO A 185 27.77 -16.80 -14.02
CA PRO A 185 26.98 -18.02 -13.88
C PRO A 185 26.32 -18.40 -15.21
N ASN A 186 26.34 -19.68 -15.54
CA ASN A 186 25.76 -20.15 -16.80
C ASN A 186 24.24 -19.89 -16.82
N GLY A 187 23.69 -19.35 -17.91
CA GLY A 187 22.31 -18.86 -18.00
C GLY A 187 21.22 -19.90 -17.73
N ASP A 188 21.57 -21.19 -17.79
CA ASP A 188 20.71 -22.31 -17.45
C ASP A 188 20.42 -22.46 -15.94
N LEU A 189 21.10 -21.69 -15.07
CA LEU A 189 21.02 -21.79 -13.61
C LEU A 189 20.32 -20.59 -12.93
N LEU A 190 19.92 -19.54 -13.65
CA LEU A 190 19.22 -18.36 -13.09
C LEU A 190 17.72 -18.64 -12.79
N PRO A 191 17.15 -18.12 -11.69
CA PRO A 191 15.69 -18.12 -11.45
C PRO A 191 14.98 -17.38 -12.58
N LYS A 192 14.11 -18.07 -13.31
CA LYS A 192 13.33 -17.46 -14.40
C LYS A 192 12.05 -16.89 -13.78
N SER A 193 11.80 -15.58 -13.91
CA SER A 193 10.42 -15.12 -13.74
C SER A 193 9.57 -15.77 -14.84
N PHE A 194 8.28 -15.99 -14.60
CA PHE A 194 7.38 -16.51 -15.63
C PHE A 194 7.53 -15.72 -16.96
N TRP A 195 7.75 -14.41 -16.84
CA TRP A 195 8.01 -13.47 -17.94
C TRP A 195 9.31 -13.72 -18.71
N ASP A 196 10.35 -14.22 -18.06
CA ASP A 196 11.62 -14.57 -18.72
C ASP A 196 11.52 -15.90 -19.52
N SER A 197 10.48 -16.69 -19.24
CA SER A 197 10.17 -17.93 -19.96
C SER A 197 9.21 -17.74 -21.13
N LEU A 198 8.49 -16.61 -21.15
CA LEU A 198 7.74 -16.19 -22.32
C LEU A 198 8.78 -15.76 -23.37
N ASP A 199 8.75 -16.38 -24.54
CA ASP A 199 9.66 -16.04 -25.62
C ASP A 199 9.61 -14.51 -25.85
N ASN A 200 10.77 -13.84 -25.94
CA ASN A 200 10.88 -12.38 -26.18
C ASN A 200 10.24 -11.93 -27.52
N SER A 201 9.54 -12.84 -28.21
CA SER A 201 8.70 -12.63 -29.37
C SER A 201 7.21 -12.34 -29.03
N LEU A 202 6.78 -12.54 -27.77
CA LEU A 202 5.37 -12.43 -27.35
C LEU A 202 5.02 -11.15 -26.56
N LEU A 203 6.03 -10.49 -25.97
CA LEU A 203 5.87 -9.23 -25.24
C LEU A 203 6.75 -8.18 -25.91
N ASP A 204 6.11 -7.20 -26.54
CA ASP A 204 6.80 -6.16 -27.33
C ASP A 204 7.75 -5.29 -26.46
N ASP A 205 7.58 -5.22 -25.13
CA ASP A 205 8.52 -4.49 -24.28
C ASP A 205 8.44 -4.84 -22.78
N LYS A 206 9.58 -4.70 -22.08
CA LYS A 206 9.69 -4.89 -20.60
C LYS A 206 8.80 -3.92 -19.81
N GLU A 207 8.44 -2.80 -20.44
CA GLU A 207 7.56 -1.75 -19.93
C GLU A 207 6.09 -2.24 -19.78
N GLN A 208 5.61 -3.11 -20.67
CA GLN A 208 4.23 -3.66 -20.60
C GLN A 208 4.03 -4.59 -19.40
N GLY A 209 5.05 -5.37 -19.03
CA GLY A 209 5.00 -6.24 -17.85
C GLY A 209 4.93 -5.45 -16.54
N LEU A 210 5.61 -4.31 -16.46
CA LEU A 210 5.57 -3.40 -15.31
C LEU A 210 4.21 -2.71 -15.18
N GLU A 211 3.63 -2.27 -16.30
CA GLU A 211 2.30 -1.66 -16.35
C GLU A 211 1.22 -2.63 -15.85
N ILE A 212 1.22 -3.89 -16.32
CA ILE A 212 0.29 -4.93 -15.87
C ILE A 212 0.43 -5.18 -14.36
N ASN A 213 1.65 -5.18 -13.82
CA ASN A 213 1.88 -5.39 -12.40
C ASN A 213 1.33 -4.24 -11.55
N ASN A 214 1.50 -3.00 -11.99
CA ASN A 214 0.94 -1.83 -11.31
C ASN A 214 -0.59 -1.89 -11.30
N LEU A 215 -1.20 -2.21 -12.44
CA LEU A 215 -2.65 -2.39 -12.55
C LEU A 215 -3.19 -3.49 -11.61
N LEU A 216 -2.52 -4.64 -11.56
CA LEU A 216 -2.89 -5.74 -10.66
C LEU A 216 -2.80 -5.35 -9.18
N ASN A 217 -1.77 -4.59 -8.79
CA ASN A 217 -1.60 -4.13 -7.41
C ASN A 217 -2.67 -3.11 -6.99
N GLU A 218 -3.03 -2.17 -7.86
CA GLU A 218 -4.09 -1.21 -7.61
C GLU A 218 -5.48 -1.87 -7.47
N ILE A 219 -5.77 -2.83 -8.35
CA ILE A 219 -7.01 -3.63 -8.28
C ILE A 219 -7.06 -4.45 -6.99
N ARG A 220 -5.93 -5.05 -6.59
CA ARG A 220 -5.82 -5.80 -5.31
C ARG A 220 -6.06 -4.91 -4.10
N SER A 221 -5.48 -3.72 -4.06
CA SER A 221 -5.67 -2.76 -2.97
C SER A 221 -7.15 -2.37 -2.83
N THR A 222 -7.82 -2.14 -3.96
CA THR A 222 -9.25 -1.82 -3.99
C THR A 222 -10.11 -2.99 -3.49
N ARG A 223 -9.83 -4.21 -3.95
CA ARG A 223 -10.51 -5.43 -3.49
C ARG A 223 -10.37 -5.63 -1.98
N ASN A 224 -9.19 -5.36 -1.42
CA ASN A 224 -8.97 -5.45 0.03
C ASN A 224 -9.78 -4.40 0.80
N THR A 225 -9.89 -3.18 0.27
CA THR A 225 -10.73 -2.13 0.85
C THR A 225 -12.19 -2.59 0.97
N ILE A 226 -12.72 -3.22 -0.08
CA ILE A 226 -14.07 -3.78 -0.11
C ILE A 226 -14.22 -4.94 0.87
N ALA A 227 -13.29 -5.89 0.86
CA ALA A 227 -13.33 -7.07 1.74
C ALA A 227 -13.27 -6.72 3.23
N HIS A 228 -12.63 -5.59 3.58
CA HIS A 228 -12.56 -5.08 4.95
C HIS A 228 -13.73 -4.15 5.33
N CYS A 229 -14.77 -4.06 4.50
CA CYS A 229 -15.95 -3.21 4.74
C CYS A 229 -15.59 -1.75 5.04
N LYS A 230 -14.51 -1.24 4.42
CA LYS A 230 -14.09 0.16 4.55
C LYS A 230 -14.97 1.07 3.70
N GLU A 231 -14.84 2.37 3.93
CA GLU A 231 -15.51 3.39 3.12
C GLU A 231 -15.05 3.27 1.65
N PHE A 232 -16.03 3.19 0.75
CA PHE A 232 -15.85 3.06 -0.69
C PHE A 232 -16.87 3.93 -1.40
N LYS A 233 -16.43 4.94 -2.16
CA LYS A 233 -17.31 5.96 -2.76
C LYS A 233 -17.20 5.94 -4.28
N LYS A 234 -18.02 6.78 -4.93
CA LYS A 234 -18.07 6.94 -6.39
C LYS A 234 -16.70 7.14 -7.04
N LYS A 235 -15.83 7.94 -6.41
CA LYS A 235 -14.48 8.21 -6.91
C LYS A 235 -13.64 6.93 -6.97
N ASP A 236 -13.68 6.14 -5.90
CA ASP A 236 -12.92 4.89 -5.78
C ASP A 236 -13.44 3.85 -6.79
N TYR A 237 -14.77 3.79 -6.94
CA TYR A 237 -15.45 2.97 -7.95
C TYR A 237 -15.00 3.32 -9.38
N ILE A 238 -15.04 4.61 -9.75
CA ILE A 238 -14.63 5.07 -11.09
C ILE A 238 -13.16 4.74 -11.34
N ASN A 239 -12.28 5.02 -10.38
CA ASN A 239 -10.86 4.70 -10.50
C ASN A 239 -10.62 3.20 -10.71
N CYS A 240 -11.28 2.36 -9.90
CA CYS A 240 -11.16 0.91 -10.01
C CYS A 240 -11.62 0.39 -11.38
N ILE A 241 -12.77 0.87 -11.88
CA ILE A 241 -13.25 0.51 -13.22
C ILE A 241 -12.25 0.88 -14.30
N GLU A 242 -11.62 2.05 -14.20
CA GLU A 242 -10.62 2.47 -15.17
C GLU A 242 -9.42 1.52 -15.19
N GLN A 243 -8.92 1.12 -14.03
CA GLN A 243 -7.80 0.18 -13.95
C GLN A 243 -8.18 -1.23 -14.44
N VAL A 244 -9.38 -1.71 -14.11
CA VAL A 244 -9.90 -2.98 -14.64
C VAL A 244 -9.98 -2.95 -16.16
N LYS A 245 -10.44 -1.84 -16.76
CA LYS A 245 -10.49 -1.68 -18.22
C LYS A 245 -9.10 -1.68 -18.85
N LYS A 246 -8.14 -0.96 -18.28
CA LYS A 246 -6.75 -0.94 -18.77
C LYS A 246 -6.13 -2.33 -18.74
N LEU A 247 -6.30 -3.05 -17.62
CA LEU A 247 -5.80 -4.42 -17.48
C LEU A 247 -6.45 -5.36 -18.50
N LYS A 248 -7.78 -5.27 -18.68
CA LYS A 248 -8.50 -6.08 -19.67
C LYS A 248 -7.96 -5.85 -21.09
N GLN A 249 -7.77 -4.60 -21.48
CA GLN A 249 -7.19 -4.26 -22.78
C GLN A 249 -5.76 -4.78 -22.96
N ALA A 250 -4.93 -4.71 -21.92
CA ALA A 250 -3.57 -5.25 -21.96
C ALA A 250 -3.58 -6.77 -22.14
N LEU A 251 -4.40 -7.49 -21.37
CA LEU A 251 -4.55 -8.94 -21.46
C LEU A 251 -5.08 -9.37 -22.83
N ASP A 252 -6.11 -8.70 -23.37
CA ASP A 252 -6.69 -9.04 -24.66
C ASP A 252 -5.69 -8.87 -25.82
N LYS A 253 -4.82 -7.86 -25.75
CA LYS A 253 -3.74 -7.67 -26.74
C LYS A 253 -2.73 -8.81 -26.71
N ILE A 254 -2.34 -9.26 -25.51
CA ILE A 254 -1.35 -10.33 -25.35
C ILE A 254 -1.94 -11.66 -25.84
N ILE A 255 -3.17 -11.98 -25.45
CA ILE A 255 -3.86 -13.19 -25.91
C ILE A 255 -3.99 -13.20 -27.44
N ALA A 256 -4.38 -12.08 -28.05
CA ALA A 256 -4.46 -11.98 -29.52
C ALA A 256 -3.08 -12.15 -30.21
N SER A 257 -2.00 -11.64 -29.60
CA SER A 257 -0.63 -11.83 -30.10
C SER A 257 -0.23 -13.31 -30.09
N ILE A 258 -0.52 -14.00 -28.98
CA ILE A 258 -0.30 -15.44 -28.80
C ILE A 258 -1.03 -16.24 -29.89
N GLU A 259 -2.28 -15.90 -30.17
CA GLU A 259 -3.12 -16.62 -31.14
C GLU A 259 -2.75 -16.34 -32.61
N SER A 260 -2.02 -15.25 -32.90
CA SER A 260 -1.75 -14.78 -34.26
C SER A 260 -0.37 -15.15 -34.85
N THR A 261 0.55 -15.74 -34.07
CA THR A 261 1.95 -15.91 -34.48
C THR A 261 2.20 -17.21 -35.29
N ASP A 262 2.34 -17.06 -36.61
CA ASP A 262 2.90 -18.05 -37.54
C ASP A 262 4.44 -17.85 -37.64
N ILE A 263 5.21 -18.78 -37.04
CA ILE A 263 6.63 -18.65 -36.59
C ILE A 263 7.69 -18.43 -37.71
N SER A 264 7.32 -18.39 -38.99
CA SER A 264 8.28 -18.63 -40.09
C SER A 264 9.01 -17.42 -40.72
N LYS A 265 8.78 -16.16 -40.31
CA LYS A 265 9.23 -14.99 -41.12
C LYS A 265 10.17 -13.92 -40.52
N MET A 266 10.59 -13.96 -39.26
CA MET A 266 11.33 -12.82 -38.65
C MET A 266 12.85 -12.98 -38.47
N SER A 267 13.47 -14.07 -38.93
CA SER A 267 14.87 -14.38 -38.61
C SER A 267 15.97 -13.61 -39.38
N ARG A 268 15.66 -12.73 -40.36
CA ARG A 268 16.71 -12.14 -41.23
C ARG A 268 16.99 -10.65 -41.07
N GLU A 269 16.03 -9.85 -40.59
CA GLU A 269 16.24 -8.42 -40.34
C GLU A 269 16.88 -8.15 -38.96
N VAL A 270 16.48 -8.90 -37.91
CA VAL A 270 16.92 -8.68 -36.51
C VAL A 270 18.40 -8.97 -36.30
N SER A 271 18.97 -9.96 -37.01
CA SER A 271 20.41 -10.29 -36.90
C SER A 271 21.33 -9.18 -37.45
N ARG A 272 20.83 -8.26 -38.28
CA ARG A 272 21.62 -7.12 -38.78
C ARG A 272 21.62 -5.93 -37.83
N ILE A 273 20.55 -5.74 -37.05
CA ILE A 273 20.41 -4.65 -36.08
C ILE A 273 21.11 -5.01 -34.76
N ASN A 274 21.05 -6.28 -34.33
CA ASN A 274 21.67 -6.70 -33.07
C ASN A 274 23.21 -6.61 -33.09
N ASN A 275 23.84 -6.83 -34.24
CA ASN A 275 25.29 -6.65 -34.41
C ASN A 275 25.74 -5.18 -34.42
N SER A 276 24.81 -4.22 -34.46
CA SER A 276 25.08 -2.78 -34.40
C SER A 276 24.89 -2.20 -32.99
N LEU A 277 24.20 -2.91 -32.08
CA LEU A 277 23.90 -2.46 -30.71
C LEU A 277 24.73 -3.21 -29.65
N GLN A 278 25.56 -4.16 -30.07
CA GLN A 278 26.59 -4.78 -29.25
C GLN A 278 27.89 -3.98 -29.37
N ALA A 279 27.94 -2.87 -28.64
CA ALA A 279 29.16 -2.34 -28.04
C ALA A 279 28.91 -2.17 -26.52
N ASP A 280 28.70 -3.33 -25.88
CA ASP A 280 29.04 -3.75 -24.52
C ASP A 280 28.93 -2.78 -23.31
N ASN A 281 27.93 -3.08 -22.46
CA ASN A 281 28.06 -3.33 -21.02
C ASN A 281 28.65 -2.22 -20.13
N ASP A 282 27.83 -1.27 -19.66
CA ASP A 282 28.32 -0.17 -18.82
C ASP A 282 27.68 -0.14 -17.41
N TYR A 283 28.33 -0.87 -16.49
CA TYR A 283 28.02 -0.97 -15.06
C TYR A 283 27.95 0.40 -14.34
N ILE A 284 28.70 1.39 -14.84
CA ILE A 284 28.82 2.71 -14.22
C ILE A 284 27.49 3.47 -14.29
N LYS A 285 26.79 3.38 -15.42
CA LYS A 285 25.48 4.03 -15.62
C LYS A 285 24.39 3.42 -14.75
N GLN A 286 24.43 2.11 -14.52
CA GLN A 286 23.49 1.44 -13.61
C GLN A 286 23.67 1.91 -12.16
N LYS A 287 24.93 2.05 -11.70
CA LYS A 287 25.22 2.56 -10.35
C LYS A 287 24.74 4.01 -10.18
N TYR A 288 24.94 4.85 -11.20
CA TYR A 288 24.46 6.23 -11.22
C TYR A 288 22.94 6.36 -11.03
N PHE A 289 22.14 5.56 -11.75
CA PHE A 289 20.68 5.63 -11.64
C PHE A 289 20.14 5.25 -10.25
N ILE A 290 20.82 4.36 -9.54
CA ILE A 290 20.45 3.96 -8.17
C ILE A 290 20.67 5.12 -7.19
N GLU A 291 21.84 5.76 -7.24
CA GLU A 291 22.16 6.87 -6.33
C GLU A 291 21.30 8.11 -6.60
N TYR A 292 20.95 8.35 -7.86
CA TYR A 292 20.08 9.44 -8.25
C TYR A 292 18.62 9.25 -7.76
N ASP A 293 18.08 8.02 -7.82
CA ASP A 293 16.73 7.70 -7.30
C ASP A 293 16.63 7.92 -5.78
N ILE A 294 17.69 7.58 -5.03
CA ILE A 294 17.76 7.82 -3.58
C ILE A 294 17.76 9.33 -3.29
N PHE A 295 18.57 10.09 -4.02
CA PHE A 295 18.66 11.55 -3.93
C PHE A 295 17.31 12.23 -4.18
N GLU A 296 16.61 11.85 -5.25
CA GLU A 296 15.30 12.41 -5.61
C GLU A 296 14.24 12.11 -4.55
N LYS A 297 14.19 10.87 -4.04
CA LYS A 297 13.27 10.47 -2.98
C LYS A 297 13.52 11.19 -1.65
N ASP A 298 14.76 11.48 -1.33
CA ASP A 298 15.10 12.24 -0.13
C ASP A 298 14.65 13.70 -0.23
N ILE A 299 14.74 14.32 -1.40
CA ILE A 299 14.17 15.67 -1.64
C ILE A 299 12.64 15.65 -1.51
N LEU A 300 11.97 14.69 -2.14
CA LEU A 300 10.51 14.53 -2.05
C LEU A 300 10.05 14.29 -0.60
N ALA A 301 10.78 13.49 0.17
CA ALA A 301 10.49 13.24 1.57
C ALA A 301 10.65 14.50 2.44
N ARG A 302 11.58 15.39 2.09
CA ARG A 302 11.82 16.66 2.80
C ARG A 302 10.76 17.72 2.45
N THR A 303 10.34 17.81 1.20
CA THR A 303 9.33 18.78 0.74
C THR A 303 7.90 18.33 1.02
N GLY A 304 7.68 17.01 1.13
CA GLY A 304 6.35 16.41 1.29
C GLY A 304 5.51 16.47 0.01
N LEU A 305 6.14 16.73 -1.14
CA LEU A 305 5.51 16.81 -2.46
C LEU A 305 5.51 15.45 -3.16
N LEU A 306 4.64 15.30 -4.16
CA LEU A 306 4.56 14.10 -5.00
C LEU A 306 5.54 14.13 -6.18
N GLU A 307 5.99 15.33 -6.58
CA GLU A 307 6.92 15.58 -7.67
C GLU A 307 7.72 16.85 -7.36
N ILE A 308 8.94 16.98 -7.91
CA ILE A 308 9.80 18.15 -7.77
C ILE A 308 9.60 19.08 -8.97
N ASP A 309 9.04 20.27 -8.75
CA ASP A 309 9.00 21.33 -9.77
C ASP A 309 10.35 22.08 -9.79
N TRP A 310 11.28 21.61 -10.60
CA TRP A 310 12.64 22.16 -10.74
C TRP A 310 12.70 23.62 -11.25
N GLU A 311 11.59 24.18 -11.74
CA GLU A 311 11.51 25.60 -12.14
C GLU A 311 11.17 26.52 -10.96
N ASN A 312 10.58 25.99 -9.88
CA ASN A 312 10.09 26.74 -8.71
C ASN A 312 10.54 26.12 -7.37
N VAL A 313 11.78 25.63 -7.28
CA VAL A 313 12.32 25.07 -6.03
C VAL A 313 12.72 26.16 -5.03
N SER A 314 12.79 25.80 -3.74
CA SER A 314 13.20 26.71 -2.67
C SER A 314 14.71 26.98 -2.70
N ASP A 315 15.15 28.09 -2.08
CA ASP A 315 16.55 28.54 -2.04
C ASP A 315 17.52 27.47 -1.49
N ASP A 316 17.04 26.53 -0.66
CA ASP A 316 17.83 25.42 -0.10
C ASP A 316 17.94 24.21 -1.04
N ILE A 317 17.12 24.12 -2.09
CA ILE A 317 17.12 23.04 -3.10
C ILE A 317 17.68 23.54 -4.44
N GLU A 318 17.59 24.84 -4.73
CA GLU A 318 18.14 25.47 -5.95
C GLU A 318 19.60 25.05 -6.25
N PRO A 319 20.53 24.98 -5.26
CA PRO A 319 21.89 24.50 -5.52
C PRO A 319 21.99 23.04 -5.98
N LEU A 320 20.98 22.20 -5.70
CA LEU A 320 20.95 20.78 -6.03
C LEU A 320 20.46 20.49 -7.45
N LYS A 321 19.94 21.51 -8.16
CA LYS A 321 19.49 21.44 -9.56
C LYS A 321 20.59 20.99 -10.53
N ILE A 322 21.85 21.17 -10.15
CA ILE A 322 23.02 20.71 -10.91
C ILE A 322 22.98 19.20 -11.17
N HIS A 323 22.50 18.39 -10.21
CA HIS A 323 22.44 16.94 -10.32
C HIS A 323 21.33 16.49 -11.28
N ARG A 324 20.21 17.23 -11.29
CA ARG A 324 19.13 17.04 -12.26
C ARG A 324 19.59 17.34 -13.69
N ASN A 325 20.31 18.45 -13.88
CA ASN A 325 20.86 18.81 -15.19
C ASN A 325 21.89 17.77 -15.69
N PHE A 326 22.63 17.15 -14.77
CA PHE A 326 23.54 16.05 -15.09
C PHE A 326 22.77 14.81 -15.57
N TYR A 327 21.67 14.45 -14.89
CA TYR A 327 20.79 13.35 -15.27
C TYR A 327 20.19 13.53 -16.67
N GLU A 328 19.72 14.73 -17.00
CA GLU A 328 19.11 15.03 -18.31
C GLU A 328 20.13 14.99 -19.46
N SER A 329 21.42 15.17 -19.17
CA SER A 329 22.50 15.16 -20.16
C SER A 329 23.40 13.91 -20.08
N ILE A 330 22.95 12.85 -19.39
CA ILE A 330 23.75 11.65 -19.09
C ILE A 330 24.28 10.94 -20.36
N SER A 331 23.56 11.01 -21.48
CA SER A 331 23.95 10.42 -22.76
C SER A 331 25.17 11.10 -23.40
N GLU A 332 25.50 12.30 -22.96
CA GLU A 332 26.60 13.11 -23.47
C GLU A 332 27.84 13.10 -22.54
N LYS A 333 27.74 12.42 -21.38
CA LYS A 333 28.80 12.37 -20.37
C LYS A 333 29.77 11.23 -20.56
N THR A 334 31.01 11.47 -20.18
CA THR A 334 32.06 10.46 -20.08
C THR A 334 31.93 9.68 -18.77
N ASP A 335 32.40 8.44 -18.76
CA ASP A 335 32.36 7.58 -17.57
C ASP A 335 33.05 8.18 -16.35
N SER A 336 34.10 8.98 -16.56
CA SER A 336 34.80 9.68 -15.46
C SER A 336 33.93 10.75 -14.81
N GLU A 337 33.15 11.48 -15.61
CA GLU A 337 32.19 12.46 -15.11
C GLU A 337 31.05 11.77 -14.37
N VAL A 338 30.57 10.61 -14.86
CA VAL A 338 29.51 9.82 -14.19
C VAL A 338 30.00 9.26 -12.85
N ILE A 339 31.24 8.79 -12.77
CA ILE A 339 31.85 8.32 -11.51
C ILE A 339 31.99 9.44 -10.49
N GLU A 340 32.38 10.65 -10.92
CA GLU A 340 32.50 11.80 -10.03
C GLU A 340 31.11 12.22 -9.50
N GLU A 341 30.10 12.20 -10.35
CA GLU A 341 28.73 12.51 -9.95
C GLU A 341 28.14 11.47 -8.99
N ILE A 342 28.44 10.18 -9.17
CA ILE A 342 28.07 9.13 -8.21
C ILE A 342 28.61 9.47 -6.80
N LYS A 343 29.87 9.92 -6.70
CA LYS A 343 30.46 10.27 -5.39
C LYS A 343 29.76 11.48 -4.78
N ASN A 344 29.43 12.50 -5.58
CA ASN A 344 28.68 13.66 -5.12
C ASN A 344 27.30 13.26 -4.57
N LEU A 345 26.58 12.37 -5.29
CA LEU A 345 25.29 11.86 -4.86
C LEU A 345 25.40 11.00 -3.59
N GLU A 346 26.42 10.13 -3.50
CA GLU A 346 26.71 9.35 -2.30
C GLU A 346 26.97 10.26 -1.08
N ASP A 347 27.71 11.36 -1.25
CA ASP A 347 27.98 12.35 -0.20
C ASP A 347 26.73 13.17 0.21
N ILE A 348 25.78 13.38 -0.71
CA ILE A 348 24.48 14.02 -0.41
C ILE A 348 23.53 13.01 0.28
N ASN A 349 23.59 11.76 -0.16
CA ASN A 349 22.78 10.66 0.34
C ASN A 349 23.26 10.17 1.71
N PHE A 350 24.55 10.30 2.05
CA PHE A 350 25.12 10.03 3.37
C PHE A 350 25.33 11.30 4.19
N THR A 351 24.77 11.36 5.39
CA THR A 351 25.34 12.21 6.43
C THR A 351 25.48 11.43 7.73
N ASP A 352 26.71 10.92 7.92
CA ASP A 352 27.29 10.68 9.22
C ASP A 352 27.38 12.02 9.97
N GLU A 353 26.47 12.24 10.90
CA GLU A 353 26.73 13.18 11.99
C GLU A 353 26.71 12.45 13.32
N LYS A 354 27.91 12.42 13.93
CA LYS A 354 28.26 11.94 15.26
C LYS A 354 27.14 12.18 16.27
N GLY A 355 26.58 11.10 16.81
CA GLY A 355 25.58 11.17 17.88
C GLY A 355 25.46 9.87 18.67
N ASN A 356 26.26 9.75 19.74
CA ASN A 356 26.28 8.79 20.86
C ASN A 356 25.99 7.31 20.57
N ASP A 357 26.98 6.47 20.93
CA ASP A 357 26.99 5.01 21.00
C ASP A 357 25.78 4.43 21.74
N LEU A 358 24.70 4.21 21.01
CA LEU A 358 23.70 3.21 21.39
C LEU A 358 23.74 2.14 20.31
N ASP A 359 24.63 1.17 20.51
CA ASP A 359 24.88 0.02 19.64
C ASP A 359 23.72 -0.99 19.62
N ASP A 360 22.65 -0.75 20.38
CA ASP A 360 21.54 -1.66 20.65
C ASP A 360 20.16 -0.97 20.54
N LEU A 361 19.99 -0.04 19.60
CA LEU A 361 18.75 0.72 19.46
C LEU A 361 17.53 -0.18 19.20
N THR A 362 16.51 -0.03 20.03
CA THR A 362 15.22 -0.70 19.97
C THR A 362 14.12 0.30 19.64
N ILE A 363 13.36 0.04 18.58
CA ILE A 363 12.15 0.81 18.28
C ILE A 363 10.93 0.18 18.98
N ILE A 364 10.18 0.97 19.72
CA ILE A 364 8.96 0.55 20.41
C ILE A 364 7.77 1.09 19.62
N VAL A 365 6.92 0.20 19.11
CA VAL A 365 5.78 0.55 18.26
C VAL A 365 4.47 0.35 19.02
N PRO A 366 3.58 1.35 19.08
CA PRO A 366 2.24 1.16 19.65
C PRO A 366 1.41 0.27 18.72
N ALA A 367 0.81 -0.77 19.28
CA ALA A 367 0.05 -1.77 18.53
C ALA A 367 -1.32 -2.02 19.17
N GLN A 368 -2.35 -1.97 18.33
CA GLN A 368 -3.71 -2.41 18.71
C GLN A 368 -3.79 -3.94 18.67
N ASP A 369 -4.63 -4.53 19.54
CA ASP A 369 -4.72 -5.98 19.77
C ASP A 369 -4.77 -6.82 18.48
N GLU A 370 -5.64 -6.46 17.54
CA GLU A 370 -5.80 -7.21 16.29
C GLU A 370 -4.55 -7.15 15.41
N GLY A 371 -4.01 -5.95 15.19
CA GLY A 371 -2.81 -5.74 14.39
C GLY A 371 -1.59 -6.41 15.03
N PHE A 372 -1.50 -6.33 16.35
CA PHE A 372 -0.43 -6.94 17.12
C PHE A 372 -0.42 -8.48 16.98
N LYS A 373 -1.55 -9.14 17.20
CA LYS A 373 -1.65 -10.61 17.10
C LYS A 373 -1.41 -11.09 15.67
N ARG A 374 -2.04 -10.45 14.68
CA ARG A 374 -1.96 -10.89 13.29
C ARG A 374 -0.60 -10.61 12.67
N VAL A 375 -0.10 -9.40 12.81
CA VAL A 375 1.06 -8.90 12.05
C VAL A 375 2.34 -9.08 12.86
N PHE A 376 2.40 -8.54 14.09
CA PHE A 376 3.60 -8.59 14.91
C PHE A 376 3.93 -10.02 15.35
N LEU A 377 2.97 -10.73 15.95
CA LEU A 377 3.19 -12.10 16.44
C LEU A 377 3.04 -13.16 15.34
N GLY A 378 2.05 -13.01 14.46
CA GLY A 378 1.76 -13.99 13.41
C GLY A 378 2.69 -13.89 12.20
N GLN A 379 2.74 -12.71 11.57
CA GLN A 379 3.49 -12.50 10.32
C GLN A 379 4.96 -12.11 10.54
N ARG A 380 5.34 -11.75 11.78
CA ARG A 380 6.72 -11.40 12.17
C ARG A 380 7.27 -10.20 11.39
N GLU A 381 6.41 -9.20 11.22
CA GLU A 381 6.76 -7.95 10.59
C GLU A 381 5.99 -6.80 11.23
N TRP A 382 6.38 -5.57 10.90
CA TRP A 382 5.62 -4.38 11.27
C TRP A 382 5.80 -3.30 10.22
N TYR A 383 4.71 -2.80 9.64
CA TYR A 383 4.73 -1.88 8.51
C TYR A 383 4.12 -0.52 8.85
N ASP A 384 4.26 0.43 7.92
CA ASP A 384 3.70 1.78 7.99
C ASP A 384 4.21 2.61 9.18
N ILE A 385 5.51 2.54 9.47
CA ILE A 385 6.13 3.39 10.47
C ILE A 385 7.04 4.45 9.86
N ARG A 386 7.01 5.66 10.44
CA ARG A 386 7.94 6.74 10.06
C ARG A 386 9.25 6.56 10.82
N ILE A 387 10.35 6.41 10.09
CA ILE A 387 11.69 6.27 10.64
C ILE A 387 12.57 7.36 10.04
N GLY A 388 13.11 8.22 10.91
CA GLY A 388 14.05 9.25 10.48
C GLY A 388 15.33 8.63 9.89
N LYS A 389 15.86 9.25 8.83
CA LYS A 389 17.03 8.80 8.08
C LYS A 389 18.20 8.38 8.99
N SER A 390 18.54 9.20 9.98
CA SER A 390 19.65 8.95 10.94
C SER A 390 19.45 7.74 11.87
N LYS A 391 18.21 7.30 12.09
CA LYS A 391 17.91 6.18 13.00
C LYS A 391 17.74 4.86 12.27
N ARG A 392 17.41 4.88 10.98
CA ARG A 392 17.06 3.68 10.18
C ARG A 392 18.15 2.62 10.24
N ASN A 393 19.40 3.02 10.05
CA ASN A 393 20.54 2.09 10.01
C ASN A 393 20.97 1.60 11.41
N ARG A 394 20.41 2.14 12.48
CA ARG A 394 20.82 1.87 13.87
C ARG A 394 19.87 0.92 14.61
N ILE A 395 18.65 0.75 14.12
CA ILE A 395 17.62 -0.08 14.78
C ILE A 395 18.00 -1.56 14.62
N LYS A 396 18.27 -2.24 15.74
CA LYS A 396 18.56 -3.68 15.78
C LYS A 396 17.42 -4.51 16.35
N TYR A 397 16.53 -3.89 17.12
CA TYR A 397 15.42 -4.56 17.78
C TYR A 397 14.13 -3.77 17.64
N ILE A 398 13.00 -4.48 17.74
CA ILE A 398 11.67 -3.90 17.77
C ILE A 398 10.86 -4.52 18.90
N ALA A 399 10.05 -3.71 19.59
CA ALA A 399 9.14 -4.19 20.63
C ALA A 399 7.73 -3.62 20.44
N GLY A 400 6.72 -4.48 20.64
CA GLY A 400 5.32 -4.08 20.53
C GLY A 400 4.78 -3.59 21.86
N TYR A 401 4.38 -2.32 21.91
CA TYR A 401 3.61 -1.78 23.02
C TYR A 401 2.13 -2.09 22.79
N GLU A 402 1.60 -3.02 23.57
CA GLU A 402 0.18 -3.33 23.58
C GLU A 402 -0.57 -2.20 24.29
N VAL A 403 -1.53 -1.59 23.58
CA VAL A 403 -2.40 -0.56 24.14
C VAL A 403 -3.36 -1.14 25.19
N ALA A 404 -4.26 -0.33 25.74
CA ALA A 404 -5.24 -0.82 26.71
C ALA A 404 -6.02 -2.06 26.15
N PRO A 405 -6.24 -3.11 26.96
CA PRO A 405 -6.13 -3.14 28.42
C PRO A 405 -4.73 -3.47 28.97
N GLU A 406 -3.79 -3.98 28.16
CA GLU A 406 -2.51 -4.47 28.68
C GLU A 406 -1.54 -3.34 29.03
N SER A 407 -1.52 -2.27 28.21
CA SER A 407 -0.74 -1.04 28.47
C SER A 407 0.73 -1.33 28.85
N GLY A 408 1.44 -2.05 28.00
CA GLY A 408 2.83 -2.43 28.27
C GLY A 408 3.49 -3.18 27.11
N VAL A 409 4.76 -3.52 27.32
CA VAL A 409 5.54 -4.34 26.38
C VAL A 409 5.78 -5.71 27.02
N LYS A 410 5.46 -6.76 26.29
CA LYS A 410 5.82 -8.14 26.64
C LYS A 410 6.68 -8.80 25.57
N TYR A 411 6.48 -8.41 24.32
CA TYR A 411 7.05 -9.07 23.17
C TYR A 411 8.02 -8.17 22.42
N TRP A 412 9.11 -8.77 21.93
CA TRP A 412 10.14 -8.08 21.15
C TRP A 412 10.79 -9.03 20.14
N ALA A 413 11.43 -8.48 19.11
CA ALA A 413 12.13 -9.24 18.08
C ALA A 413 13.42 -8.54 17.63
N GLU A 414 14.33 -9.32 17.06
CA GLU A 414 15.51 -8.80 16.33
C GLU A 414 15.09 -8.42 14.91
N VAL A 415 15.58 -7.27 14.44
CA VAL A 415 15.31 -6.77 13.09
C VAL A 415 16.27 -7.40 12.10
N ASP A 416 15.74 -7.94 11.01
CA ASP A 416 16.52 -8.42 9.87
C ASP A 416 16.87 -7.27 8.93
N LYS A 417 15.84 -6.60 8.42
CA LYS A 417 15.97 -5.44 7.52
C LYS A 417 14.79 -4.48 7.63
N ILE A 418 15.05 -3.25 7.19
CA ILE A 418 14.05 -2.19 7.09
C ILE A 418 13.95 -1.80 5.63
N VAL A 419 12.77 -1.95 5.05
CA VAL A 419 12.48 -1.69 3.63
C VAL A 419 11.39 -0.62 3.51
N PRO A 420 11.25 0.06 2.36
CA PRO A 420 10.12 0.94 2.12
C PRO A 420 8.78 0.20 2.32
N SER A 421 7.77 0.91 2.83
CA SER A 421 6.45 0.32 3.03
C SER A 421 5.67 0.21 1.73
N ASP A 422 4.91 -0.87 1.59
CA ASP A 422 4.08 -1.15 0.41
C ASP A 422 2.82 -0.25 0.34
N ASN A 423 2.42 0.37 1.46
CA ASN A 423 1.13 1.07 1.55
C ASN A 423 1.24 2.60 1.44
N TYR A 424 2.37 3.20 1.83
CA TYR A 424 2.53 4.67 1.89
C TYR A 424 3.95 5.12 1.55
N VAL A 425 4.05 6.11 0.66
CA VAL A 425 5.31 6.77 0.30
C VAL A 425 5.93 7.45 1.54
N GLY A 426 7.21 7.21 1.79
CA GLY A 426 7.96 7.76 2.93
C GLY A 426 7.80 6.98 4.25
N TYR A 427 7.04 5.88 4.26
CA TYR A 427 6.92 4.97 5.40
C TYR A 427 7.78 3.73 5.22
N TRP A 428 8.06 3.04 6.32
CA TRP A 428 8.98 1.91 6.38
C TRP A 428 8.30 0.67 6.96
N LYS A 429 8.76 -0.48 6.51
CA LYS A 429 8.42 -1.82 6.98
C LYS A 429 9.64 -2.49 7.59
N VAL A 430 9.45 -3.06 8.78
CA VAL A 430 10.45 -3.77 9.57
C VAL A 430 10.16 -5.26 9.48
N ILE A 431 11.14 -6.04 9.05
CA ILE A 431 11.05 -7.50 8.93
C ILE A 431 11.88 -8.13 10.05
N PHE A 432 11.35 -9.15 10.73
CA PHE A 432 12.01 -9.75 11.90
C PHE A 432 12.87 -10.94 11.47
N LYS A 433 14.03 -11.10 12.12
CA LYS A 433 15.01 -12.16 11.80
C LYS A 433 14.58 -13.56 12.27
N GLY A 434 13.63 -13.64 13.20
CA GLY A 434 13.24 -14.90 13.81
C GLY A 434 11.95 -14.79 14.61
N GLU A 435 11.74 -15.73 15.53
CA GLU A 435 10.55 -15.74 16.37
C GLU A 435 10.54 -14.56 17.34
N VAL A 436 9.33 -14.08 17.63
CA VAL A 436 9.12 -13.04 18.63
C VAL A 436 9.41 -13.63 20.01
N LYS A 437 10.24 -12.92 20.77
CA LYS A 437 10.64 -13.29 22.13
C LYS A 437 9.73 -12.60 23.15
N GLU A 438 9.51 -13.27 24.27
CA GLU A 438 8.62 -12.83 25.34
C GLU A 438 9.41 -12.57 26.62
N TYR A 439 9.11 -11.48 27.32
CA TYR A 439 9.56 -11.25 28.69
C TYR A 439 8.72 -12.06 29.68
N SER A 440 9.34 -12.51 30.77
CA SER A 440 8.64 -13.25 31.82
C SER A 440 7.48 -12.48 32.44
N GLU A 441 7.58 -11.15 32.48
CA GLU A 441 6.57 -10.25 33.00
C GLU A 441 6.31 -9.10 32.03
N TYR A 442 5.09 -8.56 32.04
CA TYR A 442 4.77 -7.35 31.30
C TYR A 442 5.54 -6.16 31.87
N LYS A 443 6.30 -5.48 31.01
CA LYS A 443 6.86 -4.16 31.30
C LYS A 443 5.72 -3.14 31.15
N LYS A 444 4.96 -2.93 32.22
CA LYS A 444 3.79 -2.04 32.24
C LYS A 444 4.21 -0.59 32.06
N LEU A 445 3.28 0.24 31.57
CA LEU A 445 3.54 1.65 31.26
C LEU A 445 4.11 2.46 32.44
N GLY A 446 3.61 2.21 33.66
CA GLY A 446 3.98 3.02 34.84
C GLY A 446 3.29 4.39 34.85
N ASN A 447 3.93 5.39 35.45
CA ASN A 447 3.37 6.74 35.60
C ASN A 447 3.76 7.66 34.43
N THR A 448 3.36 7.30 33.21
CA THR A 448 3.57 8.12 32.01
C THR A 448 2.39 7.96 31.03
N TRP A 449 2.37 8.77 29.97
CA TRP A 449 1.33 8.72 28.94
C TRP A 449 1.62 7.61 27.91
N PRO A 450 0.59 6.89 27.43
CA PRO A 450 0.76 5.89 26.38
C PRO A 450 1.39 6.51 25.12
N PRO A 451 2.39 5.85 24.51
CA PRO A 451 3.05 6.36 23.32
C PRO A 451 2.07 6.45 22.15
N GLN A 452 1.92 7.65 21.61
CA GLN A 452 1.08 7.91 20.42
C GLN A 452 1.83 7.63 19.11
N ASN A 453 3.17 7.66 19.16
CA ASN A 453 4.08 7.40 18.04
C ASN A 453 5.17 6.42 18.50
N SER A 454 5.94 5.87 17.56
CA SER A 454 7.08 5.01 17.87
C SER A 454 8.09 5.70 18.78
N ARG A 455 8.58 4.98 19.79
CA ARG A 455 9.65 5.41 20.70
C ARG A 455 10.95 4.68 20.39
N TYR A 456 12.07 5.24 20.84
CA TYR A 456 13.40 4.67 20.63
C TYR A 456 14.11 4.59 21.97
N VAL A 457 14.58 3.41 22.34
CA VAL A 457 15.30 3.15 23.59
C VAL A 457 16.47 2.21 23.31
N SER A 458 17.45 2.09 24.20
CA SER A 458 18.43 1.01 24.11
C SER A 458 17.82 -0.32 24.54
N LYS A 459 18.28 -1.43 23.95
CA LYS A 459 17.82 -2.77 24.30
C LYS A 459 18.12 -3.09 25.75
N LYS A 460 19.31 -2.71 26.23
CA LYS A 460 19.71 -2.87 27.63
C LYS A 460 18.77 -2.15 28.59
N ALA A 461 18.43 -0.89 28.31
CA ALA A 461 17.51 -0.14 29.17
C ALA A 461 16.12 -0.78 29.18
N LEU A 462 15.63 -1.22 28.00
CA LEU A 462 14.36 -1.93 27.93
C LEU A 462 14.38 -3.24 28.74
N ASP A 463 15.48 -4.00 28.70
CA ASP A 463 15.64 -5.26 29.44
C ASP A 463 15.63 -5.07 30.96
N GLU A 464 16.31 -4.04 31.45
CA GLU A 464 16.43 -3.72 32.88
C GLU A 464 15.19 -3.00 33.44
N ALA A 465 14.39 -2.34 32.59
CA ALA A 465 13.23 -1.57 33.00
C ALA A 465 12.14 -2.42 33.65
N LYS A 466 11.64 -1.97 34.81
CA LYS A 466 10.45 -2.54 35.44
C LYS A 466 9.18 -1.89 34.87
N TYR A 467 9.22 -0.57 34.67
CA TYR A 467 8.16 0.18 34.01
C TYR A 467 8.70 0.90 32.77
N LEU A 468 7.87 1.06 31.74
CA LEU A 468 8.28 1.80 30.55
C LEU A 468 8.51 3.29 30.84
N SER A 469 7.86 3.84 31.88
CA SER A 469 8.15 5.18 32.39
C SER A 469 9.60 5.40 32.81
N ASP A 470 10.36 4.33 33.08
CA ASP A 470 11.77 4.42 33.47
C ASP A 470 12.69 4.67 32.25
N VAL A 471 12.18 4.47 31.02
CA VAL A 471 12.95 4.54 29.77
C VAL A 471 12.32 5.40 28.67
N PHE A 472 11.12 5.95 28.90
CA PHE A 472 10.35 6.75 27.94
C PHE A 472 10.63 8.25 27.98
#